data_AF-A0A1Q4F2M2-F1
#
_entry.id   AF-A0A1Q4F2M2-F1
#
_cell.length_a   1.000
_cell.length_b   1.000
_cell.length_c   1.000
_cell.angle_alpha   90.00
_cell.angle_beta   90.00
_cell.angle_gamma   90.00
#
_symmetry.space_group_name_H-M   'P 1'
#
loop_
_entity.id
_entity.type
_entity.pdbx_description
1 polymer ?
#
loop_
_entity_poly.entity_id
_entity_poly.type
_entity_poly.pdbx_seq_one_letter_code
_entity_poly.pdbx_strand_id
1 'polypeptide(L)'
;MTKPYIPFLAFLILLLLTIPFSFDFATSVVPGWHTTIFPPYFIWGLIVMIVLLLVTIGYWLLSKRTDKTNWTLFAIHFVLTIPTIIYLKFPSILLDVQLTDQNELIRAIEFRIKVIPVAWTLFIVGQILFLIYFIRTIKAKPIMT
;
A
#
# COMPACT_ATOMS: atom_id res chain seq x y z
N MET A 1 -22.27 -2.05 -23.48
CA MET A 1 -21.03 -2.65 -22.93
C MET A 1 -20.85 -2.13 -21.51
N THR A 2 -20.71 -3.00 -20.51
CA THR A 2 -20.55 -2.60 -19.10
C THR A 2 -19.10 -2.20 -18.85
N LYS A 3 -18.88 -0.93 -18.45
CA LYS A 3 -17.53 -0.44 -18.15
C LYS A 3 -17.00 -1.12 -16.87
N PRO A 4 -15.77 -1.65 -16.86
CA PRO A 4 -15.24 -2.36 -15.69
C PRO A 4 -14.73 -1.36 -14.64
N TYR A 5 -15.60 -0.99 -13.68
CA TYR A 5 -15.25 -0.15 -12.53
C TYR A 5 -14.61 -0.91 -11.37
N ILE A 6 -14.54 -2.24 -11.45
CA ILE A 6 -14.06 -3.12 -10.36
C ILE A 6 -12.62 -2.80 -9.93
N PRO A 7 -11.63 -2.63 -10.84
CA PRO A 7 -10.26 -2.29 -10.44
C PRO A 7 -10.17 -0.96 -9.68
N PHE A 8 -10.94 0.04 -10.15
CA PHE A 8 -11.04 1.32 -9.48
C PHE A 8 -11.61 1.17 -8.06
N LEU A 9 -12.72 0.45 -7.92
CA LEU A 9 -13.36 0.25 -6.62
C LEU A 9 -12.45 -0.52 -5.65
N ALA A 10 -11.75 -1.54 -6.15
CA ALA A 10 -10.81 -2.32 -5.34
C ALA A 10 -9.68 -1.46 -4.76
N PHE A 11 -9.06 -0.62 -5.58
CA PHE A 11 -8.00 0.29 -5.12
C PHE A 11 -8.53 1.45 -4.27
N LEU A 12 -9.76 1.90 -4.50
CA LEU A 12 -10.44 2.85 -3.61
C LEU A 12 -10.62 2.26 -2.20
N ILE A 13 -11.02 0.99 -2.10
CA ILE A 13 -11.14 0.30 -0.80
C ILE A 13 -9.77 0.18 -0.13
N LEU A 14 -8.70 -0.19 -0.86
CA LEU A 14 -7.34 -0.22 -0.31
C LEU A 14 -6.87 1.16 0.17
N LEU A 15 -7.18 2.22 -0.59
CA LEU A 15 -6.87 3.59 -0.21
C LEU A 15 -7.56 3.94 1.12
N LEU A 16 -8.87 3.69 1.23
CA LEU A 16 -9.64 3.95 2.44
C LEU A 16 -9.11 3.17 3.65
N LEU A 17 -8.65 1.93 3.45
CA LEU A 17 -8.04 1.11 4.51
C LEU A 17 -6.72 1.71 5.02
N THR A 18 -5.97 2.38 4.14
CA THR A 18 -4.63 2.94 4.40
C THR A 18 -4.68 4.30 5.10
N ILE A 19 -5.83 4.98 5.09
CA ILE A 19 -5.98 6.28 5.75
C ILE A 19 -5.69 6.12 7.27
N PRO A 20 -4.78 6.91 7.84
CA PRO A 20 -4.51 6.90 9.27
C PRO A 20 -5.70 7.52 10.03
N PHE A 21 -6.21 6.82 11.06
CA PHE A 21 -7.32 7.26 11.92
C PHE A 21 -6.87 7.56 13.36
N SER A 22 -5.75 8.28 13.55
CA SER A 22 -5.25 8.58 14.89
C SER A 22 -4.80 10.03 15.04
N PHE A 23 -5.35 10.72 16.04
CA PHE A 23 -4.88 12.03 16.53
C PHE A 23 -3.67 11.89 17.48
N ASP A 24 -3.29 10.67 17.88
CA ASP A 24 -2.27 10.37 18.90
C ASP A 24 -0.82 10.29 18.41
N PHE A 25 -0.51 10.70 17.17
CA PHE A 25 0.86 10.59 16.62
C PHE A 25 1.93 11.43 17.35
N ALA A 26 1.53 12.27 18.32
CA ALA A 26 2.41 13.15 19.07
C ALA A 26 2.72 12.67 20.51
N THR A 27 2.17 11.54 20.97
CA THR A 27 2.39 11.06 22.34
C THR A 27 3.32 9.84 22.38
N SER A 28 4.32 9.89 23.26
CA SER A 28 5.20 8.76 23.50
C SER A 28 4.46 7.71 24.32
N VAL A 29 4.56 6.43 23.92
CA VAL A 29 4.03 5.28 24.69
C VAL A 29 4.76 5.14 26.04
N VAL A 30 5.99 5.66 26.13
CA VAL A 30 6.80 5.67 27.37
C VAL A 30 6.86 7.10 27.93
N PRO A 31 6.30 7.35 29.13
CA PRO A 31 6.42 8.65 29.79
C PRO A 31 7.89 9.05 29.97
N GLY A 32 8.29 10.25 29.53
CA GLY A 32 9.65 10.79 29.67
C GLY A 32 10.59 10.59 28.48
N TRP A 33 10.19 9.82 27.46
CA TRP A 33 10.95 9.73 26.21
C TRP A 33 10.53 10.86 25.27
N HIS A 34 11.36 11.90 25.11
CA HIS A 34 11.11 13.05 24.22
C HIS A 34 11.25 12.73 22.72
N THR A 35 11.21 11.46 22.31
CA THR A 35 11.29 11.11 20.89
C THR A 35 9.94 10.63 20.41
N THR A 36 9.38 11.30 19.40
CA THR A 36 8.30 10.77 18.58
C THR A 36 8.75 9.42 18.02
N ILE A 37 8.13 8.32 18.45
CA ILE A 37 8.48 6.96 17.98
C ILE A 37 7.96 6.73 16.54
N PHE A 38 7.00 7.54 16.08
CA PHE A 38 6.27 7.34 14.84
C PHE A 38 6.57 8.22 13.60
N PRO A 39 7.61 9.09 13.49
CA PRO A 39 7.81 9.89 12.28
C PRO A 39 8.04 9.04 11.03
N PRO A 40 8.96 8.04 11.00
CA PRO A 40 9.24 7.33 9.76
C PRO A 40 8.04 6.52 9.26
N TYR A 41 7.39 5.74 10.13
CA TYR A 41 6.26 4.88 9.74
C TYR A 41 5.05 5.69 9.24
N PHE A 42 4.75 6.80 9.89
CA PHE A 42 3.68 7.70 9.46
C PHE A 42 3.98 8.30 8.08
N ILE A 43 5.21 8.78 7.87
CA ILE A 43 5.66 9.31 6.56
C ILE A 43 5.56 8.22 5.49
N TRP A 44 5.96 6.99 5.80
CA TRP A 44 5.82 5.86 4.89
C TRP A 44 4.36 5.55 4.55
N GLY A 45 3.47 5.59 5.53
CA GLY A 45 2.02 5.45 5.33
C GLY A 45 1.46 6.54 4.41
N LEU A 46 1.86 7.79 4.60
CA LEU A 46 1.47 8.90 3.73
C LEU A 46 1.96 8.72 2.28
N ILE A 47 3.21 8.30 2.10
CA ILE A 47 3.77 8.03 0.75
C ILE A 47 2.94 6.95 0.05
N VAL A 48 2.66 5.84 0.73
CA VAL A 48 1.85 4.75 0.15
C VAL A 48 0.42 5.22 -0.15
N MET A 49 -0.18 6.03 0.73
CA MET A 49 -1.51 6.61 0.49
C MET A 49 -1.54 7.50 -0.77
N ILE A 50 -0.54 8.36 -0.97
CA ILE A 50 -0.43 9.21 -2.17
C ILE A 50 -0.31 8.34 -3.42
N VAL A 51 0.51 7.30 -3.38
CA VAL A 51 0.65 6.36 -4.51
C VAL A 51 -0.67 5.64 -4.80
N LEU A 52 -1.36 5.13 -3.78
CA LEU A 52 -2.67 4.49 -3.95
C LEU A 52 -3.73 5.44 -4.51
N LEU A 53 -3.70 6.71 -4.13
CA LEU A 53 -4.58 7.73 -4.71
C LEU A 53 -4.32 7.87 -6.21
N LEU A 54 -3.06 7.99 -6.63
CA LEU A 54 -2.68 8.07 -8.04
C LEU A 54 -3.09 6.81 -8.81
N VAL A 55 -2.91 5.62 -8.23
CA VAL A 55 -3.36 4.35 -8.80
C VAL A 55 -4.88 4.31 -8.95
N THR A 56 -5.61 4.75 -7.94
CA THR A 56 -7.08 4.80 -7.96
C THR A 56 -7.57 5.69 -9.10
N ILE A 57 -7.00 6.89 -9.22
CA ILE A 57 -7.28 7.81 -10.33
C ILE A 57 -6.88 7.18 -11.68
N GLY A 58 -5.74 6.48 -11.74
CA GLY A 58 -5.29 5.79 -12.94
C GLY A 58 -6.26 4.70 -13.41
N TYR A 59 -6.76 3.85 -12.52
CA TYR A 59 -7.77 2.85 -12.86
C TYR A 59 -9.12 3.47 -13.22
N TRP A 60 -9.51 4.57 -12.57
CA TRP A 60 -10.69 5.34 -12.99
C TRP A 60 -10.53 5.84 -14.43
N LEU A 61 -9.39 6.45 -14.77
CA LEU A 61 -9.13 6.94 -16.12
C LEU A 61 -9.12 5.79 -17.15
N LEU A 62 -8.52 4.64 -16.81
CA LEU A 62 -8.55 3.43 -17.65
C LEU A 62 -9.98 2.94 -17.91
N SER A 63 -10.86 2.97 -16.91
CA SER A 63 -12.28 2.60 -17.07
C SER A 63 -13.06 3.54 -18.01
N LYS A 64 -12.59 4.78 -18.18
CA LYS A 64 -13.17 5.73 -19.14
C LYS A 64 -12.64 5.54 -20.56
N ARG A 65 -11.41 5.03 -20.69
CA ARG A 65 -10.70 4.83 -21.98
C ARG A 65 -10.89 3.45 -22.60
N THR A 66 -11.17 2.44 -21.79
CA THR A 66 -11.26 1.05 -22.23
C THR A 66 -12.50 0.36 -21.68
N ASP A 67 -13.16 -0.45 -22.52
CA ASP A 67 -14.31 -1.25 -22.09
C ASP A 67 -13.91 -2.63 -21.55
N LYS A 68 -12.62 -2.98 -21.61
CA LYS A 68 -12.07 -4.26 -21.14
C LYS A 68 -10.85 -4.02 -20.25
N THR A 69 -10.79 -4.73 -19.13
CA THR A 69 -9.64 -4.74 -18.22
C THR A 69 -8.83 -6.02 -18.41
N ASN A 70 -7.50 -5.90 -18.41
CA ASN A 70 -6.62 -7.06 -18.27
C ASN A 70 -6.61 -7.54 -16.80
N TRP A 71 -7.40 -8.59 -16.52
CA TRP A 71 -7.57 -9.14 -15.18
C TRP A 71 -6.30 -9.75 -14.59
N THR A 72 -5.43 -10.34 -15.41
CA THR A 72 -4.17 -10.92 -14.94
C THR A 72 -3.24 -9.84 -14.40
N LEU A 73 -3.04 -8.76 -15.16
CA LEU A 73 -2.19 -7.63 -14.71
C LEU A 73 -2.79 -6.93 -13.50
N PHE A 74 -4.12 -6.77 -13.46
CA PHE A 74 -4.79 -6.24 -12.28
C PHE A 74 -4.58 -7.11 -11.05
N ALA A 75 -4.79 -8.43 -11.15
CA ALA A 75 -4.60 -9.36 -10.05
C ALA A 75 -3.16 -9.35 -9.53
N ILE A 76 -2.17 -9.36 -10.44
CA ILE A 76 -0.76 -9.25 -10.07
C ILE A 76 -0.49 -7.95 -9.32
N HIS A 77 -0.94 -6.81 -9.84
CA HIS A 77 -0.74 -5.52 -9.19
C HIS A 77 -1.41 -5.47 -7.80
N PHE A 78 -2.64 -5.96 -7.71
CA PHE A 78 -3.40 -5.99 -6.45
C PHE A 78 -2.70 -6.86 -5.40
N VAL A 79 -2.32 -8.09 -5.76
CA VAL A 79 -1.62 -9.03 -4.86
C VAL A 79 -0.27 -8.47 -4.40
N LEU A 80 0.51 -7.85 -5.30
CA LEU A 80 1.79 -7.25 -4.96
C LEU A 80 1.66 -6.03 -4.03
N THR A 81 0.49 -5.39 -4.00
CA THR A 81 0.22 -4.21 -3.17
C THR A 81 -0.19 -4.58 -1.74
N ILE A 82 -0.91 -5.69 -1.57
CA ILE A 82 -1.49 -6.12 -0.29
C ILE A 82 -0.47 -6.22 0.87
N PRO A 83 0.72 -6.85 0.72
CA PRO A 83 1.66 -7.03 1.83
C PRO A 83 2.03 -5.71 2.52
N THR A 84 2.24 -4.65 1.74
CA THR A 84 2.56 -3.32 2.25
C THR A 84 1.39 -2.69 2.98
N ILE A 85 0.15 -2.89 2.50
CA ILE A 85 -1.04 -2.36 3.19
C ILE A 85 -1.28 -3.08 4.51
N ILE A 86 -1.12 -4.41 4.55
CA ILE A 86 -1.22 -5.19 5.79
C ILE A 86 -0.17 -4.71 6.79
N TYR A 87 1.08 -4.56 6.34
CA TYR A 87 2.16 -4.07 7.20
C TYR A 87 1.88 -2.66 7.75
N LEU A 88 1.33 -1.76 6.93
CA LEU A 88 0.98 -0.40 7.33
C LEU A 88 -0.28 -0.30 8.22
N LYS A 89 -1.18 -1.28 8.15
CA LYS A 89 -2.41 -1.27 8.96
C LYS A 89 -2.24 -2.00 10.29
N PHE A 90 -1.43 -3.06 10.30
CA PHE A 90 -1.29 -3.96 11.43
C PHE A 90 0.17 -4.14 11.83
N PRO A 91 0.85 -3.07 12.31
CA PRO A 91 2.24 -3.18 12.74
C PRO A 91 2.39 -4.15 13.93
N SER A 92 1.35 -4.27 14.77
CA SER A 92 1.32 -5.14 15.95
C SER A 92 1.30 -6.63 15.63
N ILE A 93 0.81 -7.06 14.47
CA ILE A 93 0.88 -8.48 14.05
C ILE A 93 2.33 -8.99 14.03
N LEU A 94 3.30 -8.08 13.90
CA LEU A 94 4.72 -8.39 13.90
C LEU A 94 5.43 -8.05 15.23
N LEU A 95 4.71 -7.49 16.22
CA LEU A 95 5.31 -6.78 17.37
C LEU A 95 4.69 -7.11 18.73
N ASP A 96 3.72 -8.02 18.84
CA ASP A 96 3.14 -8.39 20.13
C ASP A 96 4.07 -9.35 20.91
N VAL A 97 5.26 -8.85 21.23
CA VAL A 97 6.20 -9.49 22.15
C VAL A 97 6.04 -8.79 23.48
N GLN A 98 5.53 -9.53 24.48
CA GLN A 98 5.59 -9.11 25.87
C GLN A 98 7.04 -8.73 26.19
N LEU A 99 7.28 -7.49 26.66
CA LEU A 99 8.60 -6.91 26.94
C LEU A 99 9.32 -7.56 28.15
N THR A 100 9.14 -8.86 28.35
CA THR A 100 9.63 -9.63 29.49
C THR A 100 11.00 -10.26 29.20
N ASP A 101 11.34 -10.54 27.94
CA ASP A 101 12.64 -11.10 27.53
C ASP A 101 13.30 -10.28 26.39
N GLN A 102 14.55 -9.85 26.61
CA GLN A 102 15.32 -9.07 25.63
C GLN A 102 15.65 -9.88 24.37
N ASN A 103 15.80 -11.21 24.47
CA ASN A 103 16.14 -12.04 23.31
C ASN A 103 14.98 -12.15 22.32
N GLU A 104 13.75 -12.26 22.84
CA GLU A 104 12.53 -12.28 22.03
C GLU A 104 12.28 -10.92 21.36
N LEU A 105 12.60 -9.82 22.04
CA LEU A 105 12.57 -8.48 21.43
C LEU A 105 13.54 -8.34 20.25
N ILE A 106 14.79 -8.80 20.42
CA ILE A 106 15.81 -8.74 19.35
C ILE A 106 15.36 -9.58 18.14
N ARG A 107 14.84 -10.80 18.36
CA ARG A 107 14.31 -11.66 17.29
C ARG A 107 13.17 -11.01 16.52
N ALA A 108 12.23 -10.37 17.22
CA ALA A 108 11.12 -9.65 16.58
C ALA A 108 11.60 -8.45 15.75
N ILE A 109 12.58 -7.69 16.25
CA ILE A 109 13.18 -6.58 15.51
C ILE A 109 13.91 -7.08 14.26
N GLU A 110 14.72 -8.15 14.37
CA GLU A 110 15.42 -8.74 13.24
C GLU A 110 14.46 -9.25 12.16
N PHE A 111 13.38 -9.92 12.57
CA PHE A 111 12.33 -10.35 11.65
C PHE A 111 11.73 -9.17 10.90
N ARG A 112 11.38 -8.09 11.61
CA ARG A 112 10.84 -6.86 11.02
C ARG A 112 11.81 -6.21 10.03
N ILE A 113 13.09 -6.11 10.37
CA ILE A 113 14.12 -5.54 9.49
C ILE A 113 14.21 -6.33 8.17
N LYS A 114 13.97 -7.64 8.20
CA LYS A 114 13.96 -8.49 6.99
C LYS A 114 12.65 -8.39 6.20
N VAL A 115 11.50 -8.30 6.86
CA VAL A 115 10.18 -8.28 6.19
C VAL A 115 9.88 -6.94 5.51
N ILE A 116 10.26 -5.82 6.14
CA ILE A 116 10.03 -4.46 5.59
C ILE A 116 10.54 -4.33 4.15
N PRO A 117 11.84 -4.55 3.85
CA PRO A 117 12.36 -4.35 2.50
C PRO A 117 11.67 -5.26 1.48
N VAL A 118 11.31 -6.48 1.86
CA VAL A 118 10.57 -7.42 0.98
C VAL A 118 9.21 -6.83 0.60
N ALA A 119 8.43 -6.34 1.56
CA ALA A 119 7.13 -5.72 1.29
C ALA A 119 7.29 -4.49 0.37
N TRP A 120 8.28 -3.64 0.62
CA TRP A 120 8.60 -2.49 -0.22
C TRP A 120 8.98 -2.88 -1.65
N THR A 121 9.82 -3.90 -1.82
CA THR A 121 10.20 -4.39 -3.14
C THR A 121 8.99 -4.88 -3.91
N LEU A 122 8.12 -5.69 -3.29
CA LEU A 122 6.90 -6.19 -3.92
C LEU A 122 5.98 -5.03 -4.35
N PHE A 123 5.79 -4.05 -3.47
CA PHE A 123 4.99 -2.87 -3.77
C PHE A 123 5.54 -2.09 -4.95
N ILE A 124 6.83 -1.74 -4.94
CA ILE A 124 7.48 -0.98 -6.03
C ILE A 124 7.36 -1.74 -7.35
N VAL A 125 7.61 -3.04 -7.37
CA VAL A 125 7.44 -3.88 -8.57
C VAL A 125 6.00 -3.82 -9.07
N GLY A 126 5.01 -3.93 -8.17
CA GLY A 126 3.60 -3.78 -8.50
C GLY A 126 3.27 -2.43 -9.15
N GLN A 127 3.79 -1.33 -8.58
CA GLN A 127 3.58 0.03 -9.09
C GLN A 127 4.23 0.26 -10.46
N ILE A 128 5.43 -0.27 -10.68
CA ILE A 128 6.11 -0.18 -11.98
C ILE A 128 5.32 -0.93 -13.05
N LEU A 129 4.88 -2.16 -12.75
CA LEU A 129 4.05 -2.95 -13.68
C LEU A 129 2.75 -2.23 -14.02
N PHE A 130 2.09 -1.64 -13.02
CA PHE A 130 0.89 -0.83 -13.24
C PHE A 130 1.17 0.38 -14.12
N LEU A 131 2.26 1.12 -13.86
CA LEU A 131 2.62 2.31 -14.64
C LEU A 131 2.90 1.95 -16.10
N ILE A 132 3.63 0.86 -16.36
CA ILE A 132 3.87 0.35 -17.71
C ILE A 132 2.54 0.01 -18.39
N TYR A 133 1.66 -0.71 -17.71
CA TYR A 133 0.33 -1.06 -18.21
C TYR A 133 -0.49 0.19 -18.54
N PHE A 134 -0.58 1.14 -17.61
CA PHE A 134 -1.31 2.38 -17.74
C PHE A 134 -0.84 3.22 -18.94
N ILE A 135 0.48 3.44 -19.06
CA ILE A 135 1.05 4.22 -20.17
C ILE A 135 0.79 3.53 -21.51
N ARG A 136 0.97 2.21 -21.59
CA ARG A 136 0.71 1.44 -22.82
C ARG A 136 -0.76 1.56 -23.24
N THR A 137 -1.68 1.46 -22.29
CA THR A 137 -3.11 1.55 -22.58
C THR A 137 -3.55 2.96 -22.97
N ILE A 138 -2.99 4.02 -22.37
CA ILE A 138 -3.32 5.40 -22.74
C ILE A 138 -2.76 5.79 -24.12
N LYS A 139 -1.56 5.29 -24.46
CA LYS A 139 -0.94 5.55 -25.77
C LYS A 139 -1.59 4.77 -26.91
N ALA A 140 -2.26 3.65 -26.62
CA ALA A 140 -3.05 2.95 -27.62
C ALA A 140 -4.20 3.85 -28.11
N LYS A 141 -4.48 3.85 -29.41
CA LYS A 141 -5.61 4.63 -29.96
C LYS A 141 -6.89 4.27 -29.19
N PRO A 142 -7.70 5.26 -28.78
CA PRO A 142 -8.98 4.96 -28.15
C PRO A 142 -9.78 4.10 -29.12
N ILE A 143 -10.35 3.00 -28.63
CA ILE A 143 -11.31 2.20 -29.39
C ILE A 143 -12.54 3.10 -29.50
N MET A 144 -12.58 3.92 -30.55
CA MET A 144 -13.77 4.67 -30.92
C MET A 144 -14.79 3.64 -31.42
N THR A 145 -15.86 3.45 -30.65
CA THR A 145 -17.13 2.96 -31.16
C THR A 145 -18.06 4.14 -31.29
#